data_AF-A0AAF0J1E4-F1
#
_entry.id   AF-A0AAF0J1E4-F1
#
_cell.length_a   1.000
_cell.length_b   1.000
_cell.length_c   1.000
_cell.angle_alpha   90.00
_cell.angle_beta   90.00
_cell.angle_gamma   90.00
#
_symmetry.space_group_name_H-M   'P 1'
#
loop_
_entity.id
_entity.type
_entity.pdbx_description
1 polymer ?
#
loop_
_entity_poly.entity_id
_entity_poly.type
_entity_poly.pdbx_seq_one_letter_code
_entity_poly.pdbx_strand_id
1 'polypeptide(L)'
;MAGFEVVVFGLEQLSKKKGKKPEIATVIYMHGRYQDVKSEEPEIRDFYNQIHKLKKSKKAEDERDFLIVAFNAQDHGTRLTNETQRHDLDVNPKFLYDQYAILLNNKDYVSYIIDFLPTFLFPKGQRNMTRWIASGRSMGGHSTWHVLSGTYIQLTSQRNPV
;
A
#
# COMPACT_ATOMS: atom_id res chain seq x y z
N MET A 1 -2.76 -1.12 -12.44
CA MET A 1 -2.22 -2.50 -12.46
C MET A 1 -3.35 -3.48 -12.15
N ALA A 2 -3.42 -4.65 -12.81
CA ALA A 2 -4.44 -5.69 -12.55
C ALA A 2 -5.90 -5.16 -12.41
N GLY A 3 -6.29 -4.18 -13.22
CA GLY A 3 -7.64 -3.60 -13.20
C GLY A 3 -7.92 -2.56 -12.12
N PHE A 4 -6.93 -2.13 -11.32
CA PHE A 4 -7.08 -1.03 -10.37
C PHE A 4 -5.94 0.00 -10.45
N GLU A 5 -6.25 1.23 -10.05
CA GLU A 5 -5.28 2.33 -10.01
C GLU A 5 -4.45 2.26 -8.73
N VAL A 6 -3.13 2.49 -8.87
CA VAL A 6 -2.20 2.61 -7.75
C VAL A 6 -1.49 3.95 -7.87
N VAL A 7 -1.64 4.76 -6.84
CA VAL A 7 -1.02 6.08 -6.73
C VAL A 7 0.27 5.94 -5.93
N VAL A 8 1.37 6.48 -6.46
CA VAL A 8 2.71 6.34 -5.88
C VAL A 8 3.22 7.72 -5.44
N PHE A 9 3.49 7.85 -4.15
CA PHE A 9 4.05 9.03 -3.52
C PHE A 9 5.54 8.82 -3.25
N GLY A 10 6.36 9.85 -3.50
CA GLY A 10 7.80 9.81 -3.22
C GLY A 10 8.67 9.41 -4.42
N LEU A 11 8.08 9.11 -5.58
CA LEU A 11 8.81 8.54 -6.73
C LEU A 11 9.91 9.49 -7.24
N GLU A 12 9.63 10.78 -7.30
CA GLU A 12 10.58 11.80 -7.77
C GLU A 12 11.69 12.10 -6.74
N GLN A 13 11.40 11.83 -5.47
CA GLN A 13 12.28 12.07 -4.33
C GLN A 13 13.26 10.91 -4.08
N LEU A 14 13.12 9.81 -4.83
CA LEU A 14 14.06 8.70 -4.80
C LEU A 14 15.49 9.16 -5.12
N SER A 15 16.47 8.55 -4.45
CA SER A 15 17.89 8.85 -4.60
C SER A 15 18.37 8.64 -6.03
N LYS A 16 19.06 9.66 -6.57
CA LYS A 16 19.64 9.68 -7.92
C LYS A 16 21.16 9.44 -7.92
N LYS A 17 21.71 8.89 -6.82
CA LYS A 17 23.15 8.60 -6.67
C LYS A 17 23.67 7.78 -7.86
N LYS A 18 24.87 8.14 -8.34
CA LYS A 18 25.63 7.32 -9.30
C LYS A 18 26.26 6.15 -8.53
N GLY A 19 26.14 4.92 -9.05
CA GLY A 19 26.61 3.69 -8.39
C GLY A 19 25.48 2.84 -7.80
N LYS A 20 25.76 2.12 -6.69
CA LYS A 20 24.76 1.28 -6.01
C LYS A 20 23.64 2.15 -5.44
N LYS A 21 22.43 1.98 -5.98
CA LYS A 21 21.24 2.72 -5.50
C LYS A 21 20.73 2.09 -4.21
N PRO A 22 20.24 2.89 -3.24
CA PRO A 22 19.59 2.35 -2.05
C PRO A 22 18.40 1.45 -2.41
N GLU A 23 18.19 0.42 -1.60
CA GLU A 23 16.94 -0.36 -1.66
C GLU A 23 15.74 0.51 -1.26
N ILE A 24 14.54 0.12 -1.70
CA ILE A 24 13.30 0.84 -1.44
C ILE A 24 12.47 0.09 -0.39
N ALA A 25 12.04 0.81 0.64
CA ALA A 25 10.96 0.41 1.52
C ALA A 25 9.64 1.03 1.04
N THR A 26 8.57 0.26 0.98
CA THR A 26 7.29 0.72 0.45
C THR A 26 6.20 0.55 1.50
N VAL A 27 5.58 1.67 1.87
CA VAL A 27 4.38 1.68 2.69
C VAL A 27 3.17 1.58 1.78
N ILE A 28 2.35 0.57 1.98
CA ILE A 28 1.06 0.42 1.31
C ILE A 28 0.00 0.97 2.27
N TYR A 29 -0.57 2.12 1.92
CA TYR A 29 -1.58 2.83 2.70
C TYR A 29 -2.99 2.51 2.17
N MET A 30 -3.86 2.03 3.05
CA MET A 30 -5.26 1.74 2.76
C MET A 30 -6.17 2.75 3.48
N HIS A 31 -7.03 3.42 2.72
CA HIS A 31 -7.87 4.53 3.21
C HIS A 31 -9.06 4.06 4.07
N GLY A 32 -9.70 5.00 4.75
CA GLY A 32 -10.91 4.75 5.56
C GLY A 32 -12.17 4.50 4.72
N ARG A 33 -13.21 3.96 5.36
CA ARG A 33 -14.55 3.83 4.74
C ARG A 33 -15.10 5.21 4.41
N TYR A 34 -15.81 5.32 3.30
CA TYR A 34 -16.33 6.58 2.71
C TYR A 34 -15.25 7.56 2.22
N GLN A 35 -13.97 7.20 2.30
CA GLN A 35 -12.87 7.99 1.77
C GLN A 35 -12.39 7.41 0.44
N ASP A 36 -11.45 8.10 -0.19
CA ASP A 36 -10.70 7.62 -1.33
C ASP A 36 -9.26 8.16 -1.28
N VAL A 37 -8.41 7.72 -2.20
CA VAL A 37 -7.01 8.16 -2.24
C VAL A 37 -6.88 9.67 -2.42
N LYS A 38 -7.81 10.30 -3.16
CA LYS A 38 -7.78 11.73 -3.43
C LYS A 38 -8.21 12.52 -2.19
N SER A 39 -9.23 12.06 -1.47
CA SER A 39 -9.72 12.72 -0.27
C SER A 39 -8.71 12.64 0.89
N GLU A 40 -7.95 11.54 1.00
CA GLU A 40 -6.90 11.37 2.02
C GLU A 40 -5.48 11.74 1.54
N GLU A 41 -5.35 12.35 0.36
CA GLU A 41 -4.05 12.76 -0.16
C GLU A 41 -3.28 13.69 0.81
N PRO A 42 -3.90 14.70 1.45
CA PRO A 42 -3.21 15.55 2.42
C PRO A 42 -2.59 14.75 3.57
N GLU A 43 -3.32 13.80 4.15
CA GLU A 43 -2.86 12.94 5.24
C GLU A 43 -1.74 12.01 4.79
N ILE A 44 -1.83 11.45 3.58
CA ILE A 44 -0.77 10.60 3.00
C ILE A 44 0.51 11.42 2.80
N ARG A 45 0.39 12.66 2.31
CA ARG A 45 1.54 13.56 2.12
C ARG A 45 2.15 13.99 3.44
N ASP A 46 1.34 14.28 4.45
CA ASP A 46 1.83 14.59 5.78
C ASP A 46 2.56 13.41 6.42
N PHE A 47 2.02 12.20 6.25
CA PHE A 47 2.69 10.98 6.69
C PHE A 47 4.04 10.78 5.99
N TYR A 48 4.08 10.94 4.66
CA TYR A 48 5.32 10.92 3.88
C TYR A 48 6.33 11.95 4.40
N ASN A 49 5.89 13.19 4.60
CA ASN A 49 6.74 14.29 5.04
C ASN A 49 7.30 14.06 6.44
N GLN A 50 6.52 13.48 7.36
CA GLN A 50 6.99 13.13 8.70
C GLN A 50 8.07 12.05 8.66
N ILE A 51 7.86 10.97 7.90
CA ILE A 51 8.90 9.94 7.69
C ILE A 51 10.16 10.59 7.10
N HIS A 52 10.00 11.40 6.06
CA HIS A 52 11.13 12.06 5.41
C HIS A 52 11.92 12.99 6.35
N LYS A 53 11.23 13.72 7.25
CA LYS A 53 11.89 14.56 8.28
C LYS A 53 12.65 13.74 9.30
N LEU A 54 12.07 12.65 9.80
CA LEU A 54 12.71 11.74 10.78
C LEU A 54 13.93 11.03 10.21
N LYS A 55 13.92 10.76 8.89
CA LYS A 55 15.06 10.22 8.17
C LYS A 55 16.24 11.21 8.14
N LYS A 56 15.98 12.47 7.79
CA LYS A 56 17.01 13.53 7.76
C LYS A 56 17.67 13.80 9.10
N SER A 57 16.99 13.57 10.23
CA SER A 57 17.54 13.80 11.56
C SER A 57 18.44 12.67 12.06
N LYS A 58 18.45 11.50 11.39
CA LYS A 58 19.31 10.36 11.76
C LYS A 58 20.56 10.31 10.86
N LYS A 59 21.75 10.25 11.47
CA LYS A 59 23.02 9.97 10.77
C LYS A 59 23.08 8.46 10.47
N ALA A 60 22.54 8.00 9.35
CA ALA A 60 22.68 6.61 8.92
C ALA A 60 23.26 6.52 7.51
N GLU A 61 24.41 5.85 7.39
CA GLU A 61 25.14 5.64 6.13
C GLU A 61 24.44 4.68 5.15
N ASP A 62 23.35 4.02 5.58
CA ASP A 62 22.67 2.96 4.81
C ASP A 62 21.14 3.16 4.75
N GLU A 63 20.72 4.39 4.47
CA GLU A 63 19.31 4.74 4.49
C GLU A 63 18.59 4.30 3.21
N ARG A 64 17.69 3.32 3.35
CA ARG A 64 16.76 2.88 2.30
C ARG A 64 15.97 4.07 1.78
N ASP A 65 15.78 4.17 0.47
CA ASP A 65 14.74 5.05 -0.06
C ASP A 65 13.37 4.55 0.38
N PHE A 66 12.34 5.41 0.32
CA PHE A 66 10.99 4.96 0.62
C PHE A 66 9.94 5.56 -0.31
N LEU A 67 8.86 4.81 -0.48
CA LEU A 67 7.65 5.20 -1.19
C LEU A 67 6.43 4.99 -0.29
N ILE A 68 5.37 5.76 -0.51
CA ILE A 68 4.02 5.38 -0.07
C ILE A 68 3.21 5.07 -1.32
N VAL A 69 2.44 4.00 -1.30
CA VAL A 69 1.51 3.64 -2.36
C VAL A 69 0.12 3.50 -1.78
N ALA A 70 -0.88 3.99 -2.52
CA ALA A 70 -2.27 3.94 -2.12
C ALA A 70 -3.14 3.52 -3.30
N PHE A 71 -4.31 2.96 -3.01
CA PHE A 71 -5.28 2.53 -4.01
C PHE A 71 -6.69 2.70 -3.45
N ASN A 72 -7.67 2.88 -4.34
CA ASN A 72 -9.07 2.91 -3.95
C ASN A 72 -9.55 1.48 -3.64
N ALA A 73 -10.18 1.29 -2.48
CA ALA A 73 -10.92 0.07 -2.17
C ALA A 73 -12.05 -0.16 -3.19
N GLN A 74 -12.58 -1.38 -3.26
CA GLN A 74 -13.81 -1.61 -4.05
C GLN A 74 -14.95 -0.76 -3.49
N ASP A 75 -15.83 -0.29 -4.38
CA ASP A 75 -16.94 0.61 -4.05
C ASP A 75 -16.54 1.92 -3.36
N HIS A 76 -15.31 2.39 -3.63
CA HIS A 76 -14.79 3.68 -3.19
C HIS A 76 -14.09 4.41 -4.34
N GLY A 77 -14.06 5.75 -4.28
CA GLY A 77 -13.36 6.61 -5.24
C GLY A 77 -13.66 6.27 -6.70
N THR A 78 -12.61 6.09 -7.50
CA THR A 78 -12.70 5.74 -8.93
C THR A 78 -13.25 4.33 -9.20
N ARG A 79 -13.53 3.55 -8.16
CA ARG A 79 -14.02 2.16 -8.23
C ARG A 79 -15.42 2.00 -7.66
N LEU A 80 -16.14 3.12 -7.49
CA LEU A 80 -17.51 3.12 -7.02
C LEU A 80 -18.44 2.49 -8.07
N THR A 81 -19.05 1.35 -7.73
CA THR A 81 -20.06 0.69 -8.58
C THR A 81 -21.42 0.62 -7.89
N ASN A 82 -21.44 0.49 -6.56
CA ASN A 82 -22.66 0.50 -5.77
C ASN A 82 -22.46 1.25 -4.44
N GLU A 83 -23.09 2.41 -4.30
CA GLU A 83 -23.00 3.22 -3.09
C GLU A 83 -23.55 2.53 -1.84
N THR A 84 -24.54 1.64 -1.96
CA THR A 84 -25.14 0.95 -0.80
C THR A 84 -24.12 0.06 -0.09
N GLN A 85 -23.11 -0.49 -0.78
CA GLN A 85 -22.16 -1.44 -0.19
C GLN A 85 -21.22 -0.81 0.85
N ARG A 86 -21.01 0.51 0.81
CA ARG A 86 -20.23 1.24 1.83
C ARG A 86 -21.07 1.70 3.03
N HIS A 87 -22.40 1.59 2.96
CA HIS A 87 -23.30 2.04 4.01
C HIS A 87 -23.45 1.06 5.17
N ASP A 88 -23.84 1.58 6.34
CA ASP A 88 -24.04 0.81 7.57
C ASP A 88 -25.37 0.02 7.56
N LEU A 89 -25.60 -0.79 8.61
CA LEU A 89 -26.71 -1.76 8.68
C LEU A 89 -28.11 -1.17 8.50
N ASP A 90 -28.31 0.10 8.85
CA ASP A 90 -29.58 0.82 8.73
C ASP A 90 -29.97 1.09 7.27
N VAL A 91 -28.98 1.19 6.38
CA VAL A 91 -29.16 1.42 4.94
C VAL A 91 -28.83 0.17 4.12
N ASN A 92 -27.85 -0.62 4.54
CA ASN A 92 -27.41 -1.85 3.90
C ASN A 92 -27.57 -3.07 4.84
N PRO A 93 -28.65 -3.86 4.69
CA PRO A 93 -28.84 -5.09 5.46
C PRO A 93 -27.73 -6.15 5.27
N LYS A 94 -26.93 -6.02 4.20
CA LYS A 94 -25.79 -6.91 3.89
C LYS A 94 -24.44 -6.35 4.33
N PHE A 95 -24.45 -5.21 5.04
CA PHE A 95 -23.26 -4.46 5.43
C PHE A 95 -22.10 -5.34 5.91
N LEU A 96 -22.35 -6.29 6.81
CA LEU A 96 -21.29 -7.12 7.36
C LEU A 96 -20.55 -7.95 6.30
N TYR A 97 -21.27 -8.53 5.34
CA TYR A 97 -20.68 -9.34 4.29
C TYR A 97 -19.97 -8.46 3.25
N ASP A 98 -20.60 -7.35 2.85
CA ASP A 98 -20.03 -6.41 1.85
C ASP A 98 -18.75 -5.76 2.41
N GLN A 99 -18.80 -5.28 3.65
CA GLN A 99 -17.65 -4.70 4.35
C GLN A 99 -16.52 -5.72 4.49
N TYR A 100 -16.83 -6.95 4.89
CA TYR A 100 -15.80 -7.98 5.04
C TYR A 100 -15.18 -8.40 3.71
N ALA A 101 -15.98 -8.48 2.64
CA ALA A 101 -15.48 -8.72 1.29
C ALA A 101 -14.51 -7.61 0.84
N ILE A 102 -14.83 -6.34 1.10
CA ILE A 102 -13.92 -5.22 0.82
C ILE A 102 -12.61 -5.36 1.61
N LEU A 103 -12.68 -5.73 2.89
CA LEU A 103 -11.48 -5.93 3.73
C LEU A 103 -10.55 -7.02 3.17
N LEU A 104 -11.11 -8.15 2.72
CA LEU A 104 -10.36 -9.24 2.11
C LEU A 104 -9.81 -8.85 0.73
N ASN A 105 -10.58 -8.15 -0.09
CA ASN A 105 -10.13 -7.69 -1.38
C ASN A 105 -8.95 -6.69 -1.27
N ASN A 106 -8.95 -5.82 -0.25
CA ASN A 106 -7.80 -4.96 0.04
C ASN A 106 -6.53 -5.76 0.33
N LYS A 107 -6.63 -6.87 1.07
CA LYS A 107 -5.50 -7.78 1.29
C LYS A 107 -4.98 -8.36 -0.02
N ASP A 108 -5.87 -8.74 -0.93
CA ASP A 108 -5.46 -9.31 -2.22
C ASP A 108 -4.83 -8.23 -3.12
N TYR A 109 -5.35 -7.01 -3.14
CA TYR A 109 -4.71 -5.87 -3.83
C TYR A 109 -3.31 -5.57 -3.31
N VAL A 110 -3.09 -5.67 -2.00
CA VAL A 110 -1.75 -5.55 -1.41
C VAL A 110 -0.81 -6.63 -1.97
N SER A 111 -1.29 -7.87 -2.11
CA SER A 111 -0.48 -8.96 -2.69
C SER A 111 -0.11 -8.65 -4.15
N TYR A 112 -1.08 -8.19 -4.96
CA TYR A 112 -0.80 -7.74 -6.33
C TYR A 112 0.21 -6.59 -6.38
N ILE A 113 0.13 -5.63 -5.45
CA ILE A 113 1.10 -4.53 -5.35
C ILE A 113 2.50 -5.08 -5.08
N ILE A 114 2.65 -5.98 -4.11
CA ILE A 114 3.94 -6.59 -3.74
C ILE A 114 4.55 -7.31 -4.94
N ASP A 115 3.75 -8.12 -5.63
CA ASP A 115 4.23 -8.99 -6.71
C ASP A 115 4.56 -8.22 -8.00
N PHE A 116 3.76 -7.21 -8.35
CA PHE A 116 3.83 -6.61 -9.69
C PHE A 116 4.29 -5.16 -9.74
N LEU A 117 4.10 -4.36 -8.68
CA LEU A 117 4.50 -2.94 -8.69
C LEU A 117 5.97 -2.73 -9.07
N PRO A 118 6.95 -3.57 -8.61
CA PRO A 118 8.34 -3.42 -9.02
C PRO A 118 8.53 -3.46 -10.55
N THR A 119 7.80 -4.34 -11.24
CA THR A 119 7.85 -4.47 -12.70
C THR A 119 7.24 -3.26 -13.42
N PHE A 120 6.20 -2.63 -12.85
CA PHE A 120 5.61 -1.42 -13.42
C PHE A 120 6.51 -0.19 -13.23
N LEU A 121 7.11 -0.02 -12.05
CA LEU A 121 7.96 1.16 -11.76
C LEU A 121 9.38 1.01 -12.31
N PHE A 122 9.92 -0.21 -12.29
CA PHE A 122 11.31 -0.52 -12.60
C PHE A 122 11.42 -1.74 -13.53
N PRO A 123 10.87 -1.67 -14.76
CA PRO A 123 10.75 -2.82 -15.67
C PRO A 123 12.08 -3.45 -16.11
N LYS A 124 13.20 -2.76 -15.89
CA LYS A 124 14.55 -3.26 -16.20
C LYS A 124 15.37 -3.55 -14.93
N GLY A 125 14.72 -3.68 -13.77
CA GLY A 125 15.40 -3.90 -12.49
C GLY A 125 16.24 -2.70 -12.04
N GLN A 126 15.85 -1.47 -12.41
CA GLN A 126 16.65 -0.27 -12.11
C GLN A 126 16.74 0.06 -10.63
N ARG A 127 15.82 -0.48 -9.81
CA ARG A 127 15.70 -0.33 -8.36
C ARG A 127 15.17 -1.63 -7.75
N ASN A 128 15.54 -1.89 -6.51
CA ASN A 128 15.08 -3.04 -5.74
C ASN A 128 14.12 -2.56 -4.64
N MET A 129 12.89 -3.07 -4.65
CA MET A 129 11.91 -2.89 -3.59
C MET A 129 11.96 -4.12 -2.69
N THR A 130 12.47 -3.97 -1.47
CA THR A 130 12.83 -5.14 -0.63
C THR A 130 12.16 -5.13 0.74
N ARG A 131 11.47 -4.05 1.11
CA ARG A 131 10.71 -3.98 2.35
C ARG A 131 9.31 -3.46 2.09
N TRP A 132 8.32 -4.17 2.62
CA TRP A 132 6.90 -3.83 2.50
C TRP A 132 6.32 -3.57 3.88
N ILE A 133 5.52 -2.52 3.99
CA ILE A 133 4.89 -2.08 5.23
C ILE A 133 3.41 -1.88 4.92
N ALA A 134 2.53 -2.58 5.62
CA ALA A 134 1.09 -2.34 5.52
C ALA A 134 0.66 -1.29 6.55
N SER A 135 -0.16 -0.33 6.11
CA SER A 135 -0.72 0.72 6.96
C SER A 135 -2.12 1.06 6.48
N GLY A 136 -2.96 1.59 7.38
CA GLY A 136 -4.24 2.11 6.98
C GLY A 136 -5.03 2.73 8.12
N ARG A 137 -6.09 3.45 7.75
CA ARG A 137 -6.97 4.16 8.67
C ARG A 137 -8.33 3.48 8.73
N SER A 138 -8.87 3.28 9.94
CA SER A 138 -10.24 2.75 10.13
C SER A 138 -10.47 1.41 9.40
N MET A 139 -11.28 1.38 8.33
CA MET A 139 -11.43 0.24 7.43
C MET A 139 -10.09 -0.27 6.89
N GLY A 140 -9.23 0.63 6.38
CA GLY A 140 -7.89 0.25 5.92
C GLY A 140 -6.98 -0.25 7.05
N GLY A 141 -7.21 0.20 8.29
CA GLY A 141 -6.56 -0.35 9.48
C GLY A 141 -6.97 -1.80 9.75
N HIS A 142 -8.26 -2.13 9.59
CA HIS A 142 -8.74 -3.51 9.65
C HIS A 142 -8.17 -4.36 8.52
N SER A 143 -8.15 -3.83 7.28
CA SER A 143 -7.50 -4.50 6.15
C SER A 143 -6.02 -4.80 6.42
N THR A 144 -5.31 -3.93 7.15
CA THR A 144 -3.91 -4.15 7.54
C THR A 144 -3.74 -5.43 8.36
N TRP A 145 -4.65 -5.72 9.30
CA TRP A 145 -4.61 -6.99 10.05
C TRP A 145 -4.85 -8.21 9.15
N HIS A 146 -5.71 -8.10 8.13
CA HIS A 146 -5.92 -9.15 7.15
C HIS A 146 -4.71 -9.37 6.23
N VAL A 147 -4.01 -8.29 5.86
CA VAL A 147 -2.73 -8.37 5.14
C VAL A 147 -1.70 -9.13 5.97
N LEU A 148 -1.53 -8.75 7.24
CA LEU A 148 -0.51 -9.33 8.12
C LEU A 148 -0.81 -10.77 8.54
N SER A 149 -2.09 -11.13 8.66
CA SER A 149 -2.52 -12.51 8.91
C SER A 149 -2.54 -13.40 7.66
N GLY A 150 -2.35 -12.82 6.47
CA GLY A 150 -2.31 -13.56 5.22
C GLY A 150 -1.12 -14.53 5.15
N THR A 151 -1.41 -15.82 4.93
CA THR A 151 -0.44 -16.92 4.81
C THR A 151 0.54 -16.78 3.62
N TYR A 152 0.46 -15.71 2.82
CA TYR A 152 1.31 -15.52 1.65
C TYR A 152 2.70 -14.93 1.94
N ILE A 153 2.98 -14.45 3.17
CA ILE A 153 4.31 -13.95 3.59
C ILE A 153 5.25 -15.12 3.98
N GLN A 154 5.24 -16.24 3.24
CA GLN A 154 6.12 -17.38 3.50
C GLN A 154 6.97 -17.84 2.30
N LEU A 155 6.85 -17.21 1.12
CA LEU A 155 7.55 -17.69 -0.09
C LEU A 155 8.96 -17.14 -0.32
N THR A 156 9.57 -16.40 0.61
CA THR A 156 10.97 -15.95 0.48
C THR A 156 11.90 -16.42 1.61
N SER A 157 11.43 -17.28 2.50
CA SER A 157 12.30 -17.99 3.45
C SER A 157 12.97 -19.16 2.73
N GLN A 158 14.26 -18.98 2.44
CA GLN A 158 15.18 -19.91 1.79
C GLN A 158 14.89 -21.40 2.06
N ARG A 159 14.58 -22.15 0.99
CA ARG A 159 14.88 -23.59 0.96
C ARG A 159 16.34 -23.75 0.53
N ASN A 160 17.22 -23.95 1.50
CA ASN A 160 18.52 -24.55 1.20
C ASN A 160 18.26 -26.02 0.83
N PRO A 161 18.71 -26.50 -0.34
CA PRO A 161 18.67 -27.91 -0.64
C PRO A 161 19.69 -28.64 0.25
N VAL A 162 19.22 -29.72 0.88
CA VAL A 162 20.08 -30.76 1.48
C VAL A 162 20.49 -31.72 0.38
#